data_AF-A0A954EYP5-F1
#
_entry.id   AF-A0A954EYP5-F1
#
_cell.length_a   1.000
_cell.length_b   1.000
_cell.length_c   1.000
_cell.angle_alpha   90.00
_cell.angle_beta   90.00
_cell.angle_gamma   90.00
#
_symmetry.space_group_name_H-M   'P 1'
#
loop_
_entity.id
_entity.type
_entity.pdbx_description
1 polymer ?
#
loop_
_entity_poly.entity_id
_entity_poly.type
_entity_poly.pdbx_seq_one_letter_code
_entity_poly.pdbx_strand_id
1 'polypeptide(L)'
;MRAPQKSGEILAVPPLCEAASLARANAVHLSVADHGIAGRSWQEFREWCQSSIQQAAQEWMSSELGVTPPSFESSGLWFVTGHQPEFTHPGVWMKNVAVAKLAERSQGIALNLIVDNDTADHCYVSVPGGDFADPKLEAVPFDQDPSQQPWEELSVRDSETFEGFGDEVRSQMRGWGVEPVLPHVWPSAVERARAGKALVPTLAASRVALEREHGLAVYELPLSVIARTEPFAAFVFELCVRYRELSEIYNSAVERYRMTHQIRNNRHPVPNLERREDAWELPFWFWKSGDANRSKVFVRESDGVFVLLSADGEICRLASIDEAIEKLPSLKGQLRTRALTTTLFARLGFADLFVHGIGGAKYDEITDAIIDQLFGIRPPVYLTLTATWHLPLGAAESPGSSVHSLEQNLRDLE
;
A
#
# COMPACT_ATOMS: atom_id res chain seq x y z
N MET A 1 7.35 -16.98 -7.99
CA MET A 1 6.11 -17.32 -7.27
C MET A 1 4.90 -17.05 -8.16
N ARG A 2 3.86 -17.89 -8.10
CA ARG A 2 2.58 -17.72 -8.82
C ARG A 2 1.43 -17.88 -7.83
N ALA A 3 0.30 -17.21 -8.08
CA ALA A 3 -0.88 -17.36 -7.25
C ALA A 3 -1.39 -18.81 -7.32
N PRO A 4 -1.96 -19.35 -6.23
CA PRO A 4 -2.63 -20.64 -6.25
C PRO A 4 -3.73 -20.71 -7.31
N GLN A 5 -4.03 -21.90 -7.81
CA GLN A 5 -5.00 -22.05 -8.91
C GLN A 5 -6.37 -22.51 -8.45
N LYS A 6 -6.46 -23.22 -7.32
CA LYS A 6 -7.76 -23.73 -6.84
C LYS A 6 -8.35 -22.78 -5.81
N SER A 7 -9.68 -22.71 -5.81
CA SER A 7 -10.44 -22.00 -4.78
C SER A 7 -10.11 -22.56 -3.39
N GLY A 8 -9.87 -21.67 -2.43
CA GLY A 8 -9.47 -22.00 -1.06
C GLY A 8 -7.98 -22.20 -0.83
N GLU A 9 -7.16 -22.21 -1.88
CA GLU A 9 -5.71 -22.35 -1.72
C GLU A 9 -5.05 -21.03 -1.31
N ILE A 10 -4.05 -21.14 -0.44
CA ILE A 10 -3.26 -20.03 0.10
C ILE A 10 -1.79 -20.31 -0.22
N LEU A 11 -1.08 -19.29 -0.72
CA LEU A 11 0.37 -19.28 -0.81
C LEU A 11 0.93 -18.40 0.29
N ALA A 12 1.79 -18.96 1.14
CA ALA A 12 2.54 -18.24 2.16
C ALA A 12 4.03 -18.59 2.07
N VAL A 13 4.88 -17.60 1.84
CA VAL A 13 6.35 -17.77 1.79
C VAL A 13 7.03 -16.63 2.55
N PRO A 14 7.72 -16.90 3.67
CA PRO A 14 7.85 -18.19 4.37
C PRO A 14 6.51 -18.76 4.89
N PRO A 15 6.45 -20.02 5.38
CA PRO A 15 5.21 -20.60 5.89
C PRO A 15 4.56 -19.77 7.01
N LEU A 16 3.23 -19.65 6.98
CA LEU A 16 2.47 -18.85 7.97
C LEU A 16 2.73 -19.27 9.43
N CYS A 17 3.04 -20.54 9.69
CA CYS A 17 3.35 -21.03 11.03
C CYS A 17 4.63 -20.42 11.62
N GLU A 18 5.54 -19.93 10.77
CA GLU A 18 6.80 -19.29 11.19
C GLU A 18 6.65 -17.77 11.38
N ALA A 19 5.55 -17.17 10.92
CA ALA A 19 5.37 -15.72 10.87
C ALA A 19 5.58 -15.03 12.24
N ALA A 20 5.04 -15.57 13.33
CA ALA A 20 5.20 -14.98 14.66
C ALA A 20 6.64 -15.08 15.18
N SER A 21 7.37 -16.17 14.89
CA SER A 21 8.79 -16.28 15.22
C SER A 21 9.65 -15.34 14.39
N LEU A 22 9.33 -15.17 13.10
CA LEU A 22 10.02 -14.24 12.21
C LEU A 22 9.82 -12.79 12.68
N ALA A 23 8.60 -12.41 13.06
CA ALA A 23 8.31 -11.11 13.63
C ALA A 23 9.18 -10.82 14.87
N ARG A 24 9.26 -11.78 15.82
CA ARG A 24 10.13 -11.65 17.00
C ARG A 24 11.61 -11.53 16.63
N ALA A 25 12.08 -12.34 15.68
CA ALA A 25 13.47 -12.30 15.24
C ALA A 25 13.82 -10.95 14.60
N ASN A 26 12.93 -10.42 13.77
CA ASN A 26 13.09 -9.09 13.18
C ASN A 26 13.09 -7.99 14.25
N ALA A 27 12.16 -8.03 15.21
CA ALA A 27 12.10 -7.05 16.30
C ALA A 27 13.42 -7.02 17.10
N VAL A 28 13.93 -8.19 17.51
CA VAL A 28 15.20 -8.31 18.23
C VAL A 28 16.36 -7.80 17.38
N HIS A 29 16.47 -8.29 16.14
CA HIS A 29 17.56 -7.91 15.22
C HIS A 29 17.60 -6.40 14.96
N LEU A 30 16.45 -5.78 14.75
CA LEU A 30 16.36 -4.33 14.54
C LEU A 30 16.66 -3.53 15.80
N SER A 31 16.30 -4.02 16.99
CA SER A 31 16.58 -3.32 18.25
C SER A 31 18.07 -3.26 18.60
N VAL A 32 18.87 -4.23 18.13
CA VAL A 32 20.31 -4.32 18.40
C VAL A 32 21.17 -3.95 17.19
N ALA A 33 20.56 -3.44 16.12
CA ALA A 33 21.29 -3.06 14.92
C ALA A 33 22.27 -1.91 15.24
N ASP A 34 23.50 -2.05 14.75
CA ASP A 34 24.52 -1.01 14.87
C ASP A 34 24.12 0.23 14.06
N HIS A 35 24.57 1.39 14.54
CA HIS A 35 24.27 2.70 13.98
C HIS A 35 22.78 3.08 14.03
N GLY A 36 22.53 4.38 13.90
CA GLY A 36 21.21 4.97 14.04
C GLY A 36 20.68 5.52 12.73
N ILE A 37 19.50 6.11 12.80
CA ILE A 37 18.93 6.97 11.76
C ILE A 37 18.54 8.31 12.38
N ALA A 38 18.84 9.41 11.69
CA ALA A 38 18.43 10.74 12.13
C ALA A 38 18.90 11.07 13.58
N GLY A 39 20.12 10.61 13.92
CA GLY A 39 20.74 10.81 15.24
C GLY A 39 20.12 9.99 16.39
N ARG A 40 19.34 8.94 16.10
CA ARG A 40 18.70 8.03 17.08
C ARG A 40 19.11 6.61 16.82
N SER A 41 19.23 5.78 17.85
CA SER A 41 19.35 4.33 17.66
C SER A 41 18.14 3.77 16.90
N TRP A 42 18.29 2.61 16.28
CA TRP A 42 17.16 1.95 15.61
C TRP A 42 16.00 1.65 16.55
N GLN A 43 16.30 1.28 17.80
CA GLN A 43 15.25 1.06 18.80
C GLN A 43 14.46 2.36 19.06
N GLU A 44 15.13 3.46 19.37
CA GLU A 44 14.47 4.76 19.64
C GLU A 44 13.67 5.25 18.41
N PHE A 45 14.23 5.11 17.21
CA PHE A 45 13.53 5.50 15.98
C PHE A 45 12.28 4.67 15.75
N ARG A 46 12.34 3.35 16.01
CA ARG A 46 11.20 2.45 15.86
C ARG A 46 10.11 2.73 16.88
N GLU A 47 10.46 2.91 18.14
CA GLU A 47 9.52 3.29 19.20
C GLU A 47 8.83 4.62 18.86
N TRP A 48 9.56 5.59 18.29
CA TRP A 48 9.00 6.85 17.83
C TRP A 48 8.05 6.69 16.62
N CYS A 49 8.40 5.86 15.66
CA CYS A 49 7.52 5.52 14.53
C CYS A 49 6.24 4.83 15.01
N GLN A 50 6.37 3.78 15.82
CA GLN A 50 5.25 2.97 16.31
C GLN A 50 4.27 3.80 17.14
N SER A 51 4.77 4.64 18.06
CA SER A 51 3.92 5.54 18.86
C SER A 51 3.18 6.57 17.99
N SER A 52 3.91 7.23 17.07
CA SER A 52 3.32 8.23 16.17
C SER A 52 2.27 7.63 15.23
N ILE A 53 2.55 6.44 14.69
CA ILE A 53 1.63 5.72 13.78
C ILE A 53 0.43 5.18 14.53
N GLN A 54 0.60 4.64 15.74
CA GLN A 54 -0.51 4.17 16.56
C GLN A 54 -1.47 5.31 16.88
N GLN A 55 -0.96 6.46 17.31
CA GLN A 55 -1.76 7.64 17.58
C GLN A 55 -2.50 8.11 16.30
N ALA A 56 -1.77 8.26 15.19
CA ALA A 56 -2.37 8.70 13.93
C ALA A 56 -3.46 7.74 13.42
N ALA A 57 -3.25 6.42 13.56
CA ALA A 57 -4.26 5.42 13.19
C ALA A 57 -5.52 5.51 14.07
N GLN A 58 -5.35 5.69 15.39
CA GLN A 58 -6.48 5.85 16.31
C GLN A 58 -7.29 7.10 15.99
N GLU A 59 -6.62 8.23 15.76
CA GLU A 59 -7.25 9.50 15.39
C GLU A 59 -7.96 9.38 14.05
N TRP A 60 -7.29 8.88 13.01
CA TRP A 60 -7.84 8.76 11.66
C TRP A 60 -9.03 7.81 11.59
N MET A 61 -8.96 6.64 12.23
CA MET A 61 -10.11 5.72 12.25
C MET A 61 -11.31 6.31 13.00
N SER A 62 -11.07 7.06 14.08
CA SER A 62 -12.14 7.71 14.82
C SER A 62 -12.77 8.86 14.02
N SER A 63 -11.95 9.73 13.42
CA SER A 63 -12.41 10.95 12.75
C SER A 63 -12.91 10.72 11.34
N GLU A 64 -12.25 9.86 10.56
CA GLU A 64 -12.53 9.67 9.14
C GLU A 64 -13.47 8.49 8.91
N LEU A 65 -13.20 7.34 9.54
CA LEU A 65 -14.06 6.16 9.41
C LEU A 65 -15.26 6.18 10.35
N GLY A 66 -15.24 6.98 11.42
CA GLY A 66 -16.33 7.03 12.40
C GLY A 66 -16.46 5.75 13.22
N VAL A 67 -15.36 5.01 13.39
CA VAL A 67 -15.36 3.73 14.10
C VAL A 67 -14.43 3.78 15.31
N THR A 68 -14.81 3.11 16.39
CA THR A 68 -13.90 2.96 17.55
C THR A 68 -12.68 2.15 17.14
N PRO A 69 -11.44 2.67 17.25
CA PRO A 69 -10.25 1.93 16.89
C PRO A 69 -10.08 0.68 17.76
N PRO A 70 -9.47 -0.41 17.25
CA PRO A 70 -9.12 -1.54 18.09
C PRO A 70 -8.15 -1.12 19.20
N SER A 71 -8.27 -1.76 20.36
CA SER A 71 -7.35 -1.59 21.48
C SER A 71 -6.30 -2.69 21.46
N PHE A 72 -5.04 -2.31 21.46
CA PHE A 72 -3.90 -3.24 21.52
C PHE A 72 -2.99 -2.84 22.69
N GLU A 73 -2.23 -3.81 23.20
CA GLU A 73 -1.16 -3.54 24.16
C GLU A 73 -0.01 -2.78 23.48
N SER A 74 0.51 -1.74 24.14
CA SER A 74 1.47 -0.80 23.55
C SER A 74 2.87 -1.37 23.27
N SER A 75 3.14 -2.63 23.65
CA SER A 75 4.46 -3.29 23.49
C SER A 75 4.43 -4.55 22.61
N GLY A 76 3.32 -4.80 21.90
CA GLY A 76 3.14 -5.97 21.05
C GLY A 76 3.90 -5.90 19.71
N LEU A 77 4.04 -7.05 19.05
CA LEU A 77 4.63 -7.15 17.71
C LEU A 77 3.74 -6.52 16.64
N TRP A 78 4.33 -5.80 15.69
CA TRP A 78 3.62 -5.14 14.59
C TRP A 78 3.60 -6.00 13.32
N PHE A 79 2.40 -6.42 12.93
CA PHE A 79 2.12 -7.11 11.68
C PHE A 79 1.48 -6.13 10.69
N VAL A 80 2.20 -5.82 9.63
CA VAL A 80 1.85 -4.73 8.71
C VAL A 80 1.60 -5.27 7.31
N THR A 81 0.53 -4.85 6.67
CA THR A 81 0.28 -5.04 5.23
C THR A 81 -0.06 -3.68 4.62
N GLY A 82 -0.23 -3.62 3.30
CA GLY A 82 -0.80 -2.45 2.64
C GLY A 82 -1.31 -2.76 1.24
N HIS A 83 -2.19 -1.90 0.75
CA HIS A 83 -2.69 -1.91 -0.62
C HIS A 83 -3.29 -0.54 -1.00
N GLN A 84 -3.47 -0.30 -2.29
CA GLN A 84 -4.29 0.82 -2.78
C GLN A 84 -5.73 0.72 -2.26
N PRO A 85 -6.46 1.85 -2.15
CA PRO A 85 -7.85 1.91 -1.64
C PRO A 85 -8.91 1.13 -2.43
N GLU A 86 -8.54 0.60 -3.59
CA GLU A 86 -9.39 -0.16 -4.50
C GLU A 86 -10.10 -1.34 -3.84
N PHE A 87 -11.21 -1.78 -4.45
CA PHE A 87 -11.84 -3.03 -4.06
C PHE A 87 -10.89 -4.20 -4.30
N THR A 88 -10.69 -5.00 -3.25
CA THR A 88 -9.64 -6.00 -3.25
C THR A 88 -10.19 -7.38 -3.61
N HIS A 89 -9.47 -8.09 -4.48
CA HIS A 89 -9.72 -9.51 -4.69
C HIS A 89 -9.26 -10.33 -3.45
N PRO A 90 -9.73 -11.58 -3.28
CA PRO A 90 -9.46 -12.38 -2.08
C PRO A 90 -7.97 -12.51 -1.72
N GLY A 91 -7.10 -12.58 -2.73
CA GLY A 91 -5.66 -12.67 -2.51
C GLY A 91 -5.02 -11.45 -1.83
N VAL A 92 -5.57 -10.25 -2.03
CA VAL A 92 -5.13 -9.04 -1.30
C VAL A 92 -5.79 -9.00 0.07
N TRP A 93 -7.11 -9.25 0.15
CA TRP A 93 -7.85 -9.23 1.41
C TRP A 93 -7.32 -10.24 2.43
N MET A 94 -6.85 -11.41 1.98
CA MET A 94 -6.21 -12.43 2.83
C MET A 94 -5.06 -11.87 3.67
N LYS A 95 -4.37 -10.82 3.22
CA LYS A 95 -3.31 -10.17 4.01
C LYS A 95 -3.87 -9.50 5.26
N ASN A 96 -5.00 -8.80 5.15
CA ASN A 96 -5.68 -8.17 6.28
C ASN A 96 -6.11 -9.22 7.30
N VAL A 97 -6.71 -10.32 6.82
CA VAL A 97 -7.09 -11.46 7.66
C VAL A 97 -5.87 -12.05 8.38
N ALA A 98 -4.76 -12.25 7.67
CA ALA A 98 -3.56 -12.82 8.26
C ALA A 98 -2.91 -11.92 9.30
N VAL A 99 -2.74 -10.61 9.03
CA VAL A 99 -2.16 -9.71 10.04
C VAL A 99 -3.04 -9.60 11.28
N ALA A 100 -4.37 -9.56 11.12
CA ALA A 100 -5.32 -9.58 12.22
C ALA A 100 -5.16 -10.83 13.09
N LYS A 101 -5.10 -12.01 12.46
CA LYS A 101 -4.97 -13.29 13.17
C LYS A 101 -3.58 -13.52 13.78
N LEU A 102 -2.53 -12.97 13.18
CA LEU A 102 -1.18 -13.00 13.75
C LEU A 102 -1.08 -12.08 14.97
N ALA A 103 -1.66 -10.89 14.89
CA ALA A 103 -1.75 -9.95 16.00
C ALA A 103 -2.55 -10.55 17.18
N GLU A 104 -3.74 -11.09 16.92
CA GLU A 104 -4.56 -11.77 17.95
C GLU A 104 -3.77 -12.86 18.69
N ARG A 105 -3.09 -13.74 17.96
CA ARG A 105 -2.32 -14.86 18.54
C ARG A 105 -1.04 -14.44 19.26
N SER A 106 -0.51 -13.27 18.95
CA SER A 106 0.76 -12.78 19.48
C SER A 106 0.57 -11.63 20.48
N GLN A 107 -0.68 -11.25 20.80
CA GLN A 107 -1.01 -10.02 21.53
C GLN A 107 -0.33 -8.79 20.90
N GLY A 108 -0.26 -8.79 19.57
CA GLY A 108 0.40 -7.78 18.75
C GLY A 108 -0.57 -6.76 18.18
N ILE A 109 -0.07 -5.97 17.24
CA ILE A 109 -0.79 -4.92 16.53
C ILE A 109 -0.87 -5.31 15.06
N ALA A 110 -2.07 -5.23 14.48
CA ALA A 110 -2.29 -5.37 13.04
C ALA A 110 -2.50 -3.99 12.42
N LEU A 111 -1.81 -3.70 11.32
CA LEU A 111 -1.93 -2.45 10.58
C LEU A 111 -2.07 -2.73 9.08
N ASN A 112 -3.06 -2.13 8.45
CA ASN A 112 -3.16 -2.01 7.00
C ASN A 112 -2.82 -0.57 6.56
N LEU A 113 -1.79 -0.45 5.74
CA LEU A 113 -1.38 0.79 5.10
C LEU A 113 -2.22 1.03 3.85
N ILE A 114 -2.93 2.15 3.80
CA ILE A 114 -3.69 2.54 2.62
C ILE A 114 -2.76 3.34 1.70
N VAL A 115 -2.44 2.79 0.54
CA VAL A 115 -1.56 3.41 -0.47
C VAL A 115 -2.35 4.43 -1.29
N ASP A 116 -2.74 5.52 -0.64
CA ASP A 116 -3.61 6.57 -1.19
C ASP A 116 -2.87 7.63 -2.02
N ASN A 117 -1.55 7.56 -2.08
CA ASN A 117 -0.73 8.44 -2.91
C ASN A 117 -0.58 7.95 -4.36
N ASP A 118 -1.13 6.77 -4.68
CA ASP A 118 -1.17 6.30 -6.06
C ASP A 118 -2.38 6.84 -6.83
N THR A 119 -2.26 6.86 -8.15
CA THR A 119 -3.33 7.37 -9.02
C THR A 119 -4.43 6.33 -9.16
N ALA A 120 -5.67 6.80 -9.09
CA ALA A 120 -6.82 5.97 -9.39
C ALA A 120 -7.02 5.92 -10.92
N ASP A 121 -7.22 4.73 -11.46
CA ASP A 121 -7.44 4.53 -12.90
C ASP A 121 -8.92 4.55 -13.28
N HIS A 122 -9.77 3.97 -12.43
CA HIS A 122 -11.20 3.81 -12.69
C HIS A 122 -12.01 3.71 -11.39
N CYS A 123 -13.28 4.10 -11.46
CA CYS A 123 -14.24 4.04 -10.35
C CYS A 123 -15.39 3.06 -10.63
N TYR A 124 -15.06 1.83 -11.04
CA TYR A 124 -16.03 0.74 -11.23
C TYR A 124 -15.51 -0.61 -10.71
N VAL A 125 -16.42 -1.55 -10.53
CA VAL A 125 -16.10 -2.96 -10.27
C VAL A 125 -16.67 -3.82 -11.40
N SER A 126 -15.88 -4.77 -11.90
CA SER A 126 -16.36 -5.76 -12.87
C SER A 126 -17.04 -6.92 -12.14
N VAL A 127 -18.28 -7.21 -12.49
CA VAL A 127 -19.10 -8.27 -11.88
C VAL A 127 -19.67 -9.21 -12.95
N PRO A 128 -19.99 -10.46 -12.60
CA PRO A 128 -20.69 -11.34 -13.52
C PRO A 128 -22.13 -10.83 -13.71
N GLY A 129 -22.44 -10.36 -14.92
CA GLY A 129 -23.78 -9.99 -15.35
C GLY A 129 -24.43 -11.09 -16.20
N GLY A 130 -25.68 -10.88 -16.61
CA GLY A 130 -26.44 -11.86 -17.36
C GLY A 130 -26.80 -13.09 -16.51
N ASP A 131 -26.74 -14.27 -17.11
CA ASP A 131 -27.01 -15.55 -16.45
C ASP A 131 -26.16 -16.69 -17.06
N PHE A 132 -26.48 -17.94 -16.69
CA PHE A 132 -25.79 -19.12 -17.21
C PHE A 132 -25.93 -19.32 -18.72
N ALA A 133 -26.96 -18.76 -19.36
CA ALA A 133 -27.20 -18.89 -20.80
C ALA A 133 -26.49 -17.79 -21.61
N ASP A 134 -26.40 -16.58 -21.05
CA ASP A 134 -25.71 -15.44 -21.67
C ASP A 134 -24.79 -14.72 -20.66
N PRO A 135 -23.64 -15.33 -20.31
CA PRO A 135 -22.75 -14.79 -19.30
C PRO A 135 -21.91 -13.63 -19.86
N LYS A 136 -21.88 -12.52 -19.12
CA LYS A 136 -21.12 -11.32 -19.50
C LYS A 136 -20.42 -10.69 -18.32
N LEU A 137 -19.33 -9.96 -18.59
CA LEU A 137 -18.64 -9.16 -17.59
C LEU A 137 -19.19 -7.74 -17.66
N GLU A 138 -19.84 -7.30 -16.59
CA GLU A 138 -20.45 -5.98 -16.51
C GLU A 138 -19.61 -5.06 -15.61
N ALA A 139 -19.28 -3.87 -16.11
CA ALA A 139 -18.59 -2.85 -15.34
C ALA A 139 -19.64 -1.97 -14.63
N VAL A 140 -19.72 -2.09 -13.30
CA VAL A 140 -20.66 -1.33 -12.48
C VAL A 140 -19.92 -0.16 -11.83
N PRO A 141 -20.20 1.10 -12.22
CA PRO A 141 -19.55 2.26 -11.63
C PRO A 141 -20.04 2.49 -10.20
N PHE A 142 -19.13 2.87 -9.31
CA PHE A 142 -19.48 3.42 -7.99
C PHE A 142 -19.29 4.93 -7.94
N ASP A 143 -18.54 5.52 -8.87
CA ASP A 143 -18.41 6.98 -9.02
C ASP A 143 -17.95 7.30 -10.46
N GLN A 144 -17.78 8.59 -10.78
CA GLN A 144 -17.18 9.02 -12.03
C GLN A 144 -15.69 8.70 -12.08
N ASP A 145 -15.19 8.34 -13.27
CA ASP A 145 -13.77 8.04 -13.45
C ASP A 145 -12.91 9.28 -13.13
N PRO A 146 -11.83 9.10 -12.35
CA PRO A 146 -10.94 10.18 -11.98
C PRO A 146 -10.02 10.51 -13.15
N SER A 147 -9.62 11.78 -13.27
CA SER A 147 -8.65 12.23 -14.27
C SER A 147 -7.21 11.89 -13.85
N GLN A 148 -6.92 10.62 -13.54
CA GLN A 148 -5.60 10.13 -13.13
C GLN A 148 -5.02 10.87 -11.90
N GLN A 149 -5.87 11.23 -10.94
CA GLN A 149 -5.47 11.91 -9.70
C GLN A 149 -5.12 10.90 -8.60
N PRO A 150 -4.23 11.26 -7.65
CA PRO A 150 -3.99 10.46 -6.46
C PRO A 150 -5.27 10.22 -5.67
N TRP A 151 -5.45 9.02 -5.12
CA TRP A 151 -6.63 8.68 -4.31
C TRP A 151 -6.89 9.67 -3.16
N GLU A 152 -5.82 10.20 -2.53
CA GLU A 152 -5.93 11.15 -1.42
C GLU A 152 -6.58 12.50 -1.78
N GLU A 153 -6.69 12.84 -3.07
CA GLU A 153 -7.34 14.07 -3.56
C GLU A 153 -8.80 13.82 -4.02
N LEU A 154 -9.27 12.57 -3.99
CA LEU A 154 -10.60 12.21 -4.51
C LEU A 154 -11.70 12.38 -3.46
N SER A 155 -12.84 12.86 -3.92
CA SER A 155 -14.12 12.90 -3.20
C SER A 155 -15.20 12.30 -4.09
N VAL A 156 -16.32 11.89 -3.48
CA VAL A 156 -17.48 11.40 -4.23
C VAL A 156 -18.02 12.51 -5.13
N ARG A 157 -18.14 12.23 -6.44
CA ARG A 157 -18.59 13.22 -7.44
C ARG A 157 -20.04 13.01 -7.86
N ASP A 158 -20.45 11.76 -7.98
CA ASP A 158 -21.82 11.37 -8.30
C ASP A 158 -22.44 10.62 -7.13
N SER A 159 -23.13 11.35 -6.25
CA SER A 159 -23.78 10.77 -5.08
C SER A 159 -24.90 9.79 -5.42
N GLU A 160 -25.60 9.96 -6.54
CA GLU A 160 -26.70 9.05 -6.91
C GLU A 160 -26.13 7.68 -7.32
N THR A 161 -25.14 7.69 -8.21
CA THR A 161 -24.40 6.48 -8.60
C THR A 161 -23.73 5.83 -7.38
N PHE A 162 -23.08 6.63 -6.53
CA PHE A 162 -22.41 6.12 -5.35
C PHE A 162 -23.39 5.47 -4.36
N GLU A 163 -24.52 6.11 -4.06
CA GLU A 163 -25.51 5.54 -3.13
C GLU A 163 -26.18 4.26 -3.69
N GLY A 164 -26.43 4.21 -5.00
CA GLY A 164 -27.06 3.06 -5.66
C GLY A 164 -26.13 1.88 -5.96
N PHE A 165 -24.81 2.04 -5.83
CA PHE A 165 -23.81 1.06 -6.27
C PHE A 165 -24.05 -0.36 -5.76
N GLY A 166 -24.33 -0.53 -4.46
CA GLY A 166 -24.56 -1.85 -3.87
C GLY A 166 -25.76 -2.57 -4.49
N ASP A 167 -26.87 -1.85 -4.69
CA ASP A 167 -28.09 -2.40 -5.28
C ASP A 167 -27.92 -2.69 -6.77
N GLU A 168 -27.15 -1.88 -7.49
CA GLU A 168 -26.83 -2.14 -8.89
C GLU A 168 -26.00 -3.41 -9.05
N VAL A 169 -24.98 -3.63 -8.21
CA VAL A 169 -24.22 -4.89 -8.22
C VAL A 169 -25.12 -6.10 -7.94
N ARG A 170 -26.05 -5.99 -6.97
CA ARG A 170 -27.05 -7.03 -6.70
C ARG A 170 -27.94 -7.30 -7.92
N SER A 171 -28.39 -6.24 -8.59
CA SER A 171 -29.23 -6.34 -9.79
C SER A 171 -28.52 -7.12 -10.90
N GLN A 172 -27.26 -6.77 -11.19
CA GLN A 172 -26.45 -7.43 -12.21
C GLN A 172 -26.19 -8.91 -11.90
N MET A 173 -25.95 -9.24 -10.62
CA MET A 173 -25.63 -10.61 -10.21
C MET A 173 -26.86 -11.49 -9.97
N ARG A 174 -28.09 -10.96 -10.11
CA ARG A 174 -29.33 -11.68 -9.79
C ARG A 174 -29.50 -12.99 -10.57
N GLY A 175 -29.11 -13.02 -11.85
CA GLY A 175 -29.21 -14.20 -12.72
C GLY A 175 -28.34 -15.38 -12.28
N TRP A 176 -27.35 -15.12 -11.43
CA TRP A 176 -26.40 -16.11 -10.93
C TRP A 176 -26.83 -16.77 -9.62
N GLY A 177 -27.89 -16.27 -8.96
CA GLY A 177 -28.35 -16.79 -7.67
C GLY A 177 -27.35 -16.56 -6.53
N VAL A 178 -26.48 -15.55 -6.64
CA VAL A 178 -25.49 -15.17 -5.64
C VAL A 178 -25.91 -13.86 -4.99
N GLU A 179 -25.95 -13.80 -3.66
CA GLU A 179 -26.13 -12.55 -2.93
C GLU A 179 -24.76 -11.90 -2.70
N PRO A 180 -24.47 -10.73 -3.31
CA PRO A 180 -23.22 -10.02 -3.07
C PRO A 180 -23.20 -9.42 -1.66
N VAL A 181 -22.00 -9.30 -1.07
CA VAL A 181 -21.81 -8.67 0.25
C VAL A 181 -21.99 -7.15 0.20
N LEU A 182 -21.82 -6.53 -0.98
CA LEU A 182 -21.82 -5.07 -1.13
C LEU A 182 -23.07 -4.39 -0.55
N PRO A 183 -24.31 -4.76 -0.91
CA PRO A 183 -25.51 -4.16 -0.32
C PRO A 183 -25.55 -4.12 1.22
N HIS A 184 -24.91 -5.09 1.87
CA HIS A 184 -24.86 -5.19 3.34
C HIS A 184 -23.84 -4.21 3.95
N VAL A 185 -22.69 -4.04 3.31
CA VAL A 185 -21.57 -3.25 3.87
C VAL A 185 -21.45 -1.83 3.29
N TRP A 186 -22.04 -1.60 2.12
CA TRP A 186 -22.03 -0.32 1.42
C TRP A 186 -22.71 0.83 2.17
N PRO A 187 -23.75 0.62 3.01
CA PRO A 187 -24.31 1.68 3.83
C PRO A 187 -23.27 2.42 4.69
N SER A 188 -22.22 1.75 5.17
CA SER A 188 -21.12 2.39 5.91
C SER A 188 -20.31 3.35 5.04
N ALA A 189 -20.11 3.02 3.76
CA ALA A 189 -19.48 3.93 2.81
C ALA A 189 -20.40 5.14 2.54
N VAL A 190 -21.68 4.92 2.26
CA VAL A 190 -22.66 5.99 2.03
C VAL A 190 -22.73 6.97 3.22
N GLU A 191 -22.69 6.46 4.45
CA GLU A 191 -22.67 7.29 5.65
C GLU A 191 -21.47 8.25 5.68
N ARG A 192 -20.27 7.75 5.33
CA ARG A 192 -19.06 8.58 5.26
C ARG A 192 -19.11 9.60 4.12
N ALA A 193 -19.61 9.21 2.96
CA ALA A 193 -19.81 10.11 1.83
C ALA A 193 -20.75 11.28 2.20
N ARG A 194 -21.90 10.97 2.84
CA ARG A 194 -22.85 11.98 3.33
C ARG A 194 -22.28 12.88 4.43
N ALA A 195 -21.32 12.38 5.20
CA ALA A 195 -20.55 13.17 6.15
C ALA A 195 -19.45 14.05 5.48
N GLY A 196 -19.38 14.08 4.15
CA GLY A 196 -18.44 14.89 3.38
C GLY A 196 -17.00 14.40 3.43
N LYS A 197 -16.79 13.11 3.73
CA LYS A 197 -15.45 12.51 3.77
C LYS A 197 -14.89 12.29 2.37
N ALA A 198 -13.56 12.27 2.28
CA ALA A 198 -12.86 11.91 1.05
C ALA A 198 -13.20 10.48 0.61
N LEU A 199 -12.91 10.14 -0.64
CA LEU A 199 -13.24 8.83 -1.21
C LEU A 199 -12.53 7.68 -0.48
N VAL A 200 -11.26 7.88 -0.08
CA VAL A 200 -10.46 6.85 0.61
C VAL A 200 -11.10 6.34 1.91
N PRO A 201 -11.42 7.17 2.92
CA PRO A 201 -12.10 6.70 4.13
C PRO A 201 -13.50 6.17 3.83
N THR A 202 -14.17 6.70 2.80
CA THR A 202 -15.49 6.23 2.37
C THR A 202 -15.44 4.78 1.89
N LEU A 203 -14.51 4.44 0.99
CA LEU A 203 -14.31 3.06 0.54
C LEU A 203 -13.85 2.14 1.67
N ALA A 204 -12.88 2.60 2.47
CA ALA A 204 -12.35 1.83 3.59
C ALA A 204 -13.42 1.48 4.64
N ALA A 205 -14.41 2.36 4.87
CA ALA A 205 -15.49 2.11 5.83
C ALA A 205 -16.28 0.83 5.50
N SER A 206 -16.56 0.55 4.22
CA SER A 206 -17.26 -0.67 3.81
C SER A 206 -16.44 -1.94 4.10
N ARG A 207 -15.13 -1.92 3.81
CA ARG A 207 -14.21 -3.03 4.14
C ARG A 207 -14.13 -3.24 5.64
N VAL A 208 -13.92 -2.16 6.41
CA VAL A 208 -13.76 -2.23 7.86
C VAL A 208 -15.04 -2.73 8.54
N ALA A 209 -16.22 -2.38 8.02
CA ALA A 209 -17.49 -2.94 8.48
C ALA A 209 -17.51 -4.47 8.34
N LEU A 210 -17.18 -4.98 7.15
CA LEU A 210 -17.10 -6.43 6.89
C LEU A 210 -16.08 -7.12 7.81
N GLU A 211 -14.87 -6.56 7.91
CA GLU A 211 -13.79 -7.14 8.70
C GLU A 211 -14.15 -7.23 10.19
N ARG A 212 -14.85 -6.23 10.73
CA ARG A 212 -15.32 -6.23 12.13
C ARG A 212 -16.41 -7.26 12.40
N GLU A 213 -17.33 -7.47 11.48
CA GLU A 213 -18.35 -8.53 11.60
C GLU A 213 -17.70 -9.92 11.70
N HIS A 214 -16.53 -10.09 11.09
CA HIS A 214 -15.71 -11.29 11.19
C HIS A 214 -14.69 -11.28 12.35
N GLY A 215 -14.81 -10.31 13.27
CA GLY A 215 -13.95 -10.20 14.45
C GLY A 215 -12.49 -9.87 14.14
N LEU A 216 -12.22 -9.21 13.01
CA LEU A 216 -10.88 -8.77 12.66
C LEU A 216 -10.62 -7.38 13.26
N ALA A 217 -9.55 -7.28 14.03
CA ALA A 217 -9.07 -6.04 14.61
C ALA A 217 -7.82 -5.58 13.86
N VAL A 218 -7.96 -4.56 13.01
CA VAL A 218 -6.87 -4.01 12.18
C VAL A 218 -6.92 -2.49 12.25
N TYR A 219 -5.78 -1.85 12.52
CA TYR A 219 -5.63 -0.42 12.31
C TYR A 219 -5.57 -0.11 10.82
N GLU A 220 -6.18 0.99 10.43
CA GLU A 220 -6.14 1.51 9.06
C GLU A 220 -5.46 2.88 9.10
N LEU A 221 -4.46 3.08 8.24
CA LEU A 221 -3.78 4.36 8.15
C LEU A 221 -3.30 4.66 6.72
N PRO A 222 -3.71 5.79 6.13
CA PRO A 222 -3.20 6.18 4.82
C PRO A 222 -1.76 6.66 4.85
N LEU A 223 -1.03 6.43 3.75
CA LEU A 223 0.33 6.93 3.58
C LEU A 223 0.39 8.45 3.59
N SER A 224 -0.67 9.13 3.14
CA SER A 224 -0.78 10.59 3.24
C SER A 224 -0.70 11.12 4.66
N VAL A 225 -1.25 10.39 5.63
CA VAL A 225 -1.19 10.73 7.06
C VAL A 225 0.20 10.41 7.62
N ILE A 226 0.76 9.23 7.29
CA ILE A 226 2.12 8.84 7.69
C ILE A 226 3.15 9.87 7.21
N ALA A 227 2.99 10.37 5.98
CA ALA A 227 3.89 11.36 5.39
C ALA A 227 3.93 12.71 6.13
N ARG A 228 3.00 12.94 7.07
CA ARG A 228 2.94 14.14 7.92
C ARG A 228 3.47 13.90 9.33
N THR A 229 3.93 12.69 9.64
CA THR A 229 4.50 12.40 10.96
C THR A 229 5.93 12.91 11.07
N GLU A 230 6.32 13.32 12.28
CA GLU A 230 7.69 13.71 12.58
C GLU A 230 8.74 12.62 12.26
N PRO A 231 8.55 11.32 12.61
CA PRO A 231 9.51 10.28 12.24
C PRO A 231 9.66 10.10 10.73
N PHE A 232 8.59 10.33 9.94
CA PHE A 232 8.70 10.33 8.49
C PHE A 232 9.55 11.50 7.98
N ALA A 233 9.38 12.70 8.54
CA ALA A 233 10.19 13.85 8.21
C ALA A 233 11.69 13.63 8.52
N ALA A 234 11.99 13.01 9.66
CA ALA A 234 13.34 12.60 10.02
C ALA A 234 13.93 11.58 9.03
N PHE A 235 13.13 10.61 8.57
CA PHE A 235 13.54 9.65 7.54
C PHE A 235 13.83 10.32 6.19
N VAL A 236 12.98 11.27 5.75
CA VAL A 236 13.24 12.06 4.54
C VAL A 236 14.55 12.82 4.66
N PHE A 237 14.82 13.44 5.81
CA PHE A 237 16.06 14.16 6.06
C PHE A 237 17.29 13.24 5.98
N GLU A 238 17.23 12.04 6.57
CA GLU A 238 18.32 11.05 6.44
C GLU A 238 18.64 10.73 4.97
N LEU A 239 17.60 10.51 4.15
CA LEU A 239 17.80 10.27 2.72
C LEU A 239 18.37 11.50 1.99
N CYS A 240 18.07 12.72 2.46
CA CYS A 240 18.70 13.94 1.95
C CYS A 240 20.18 13.99 2.32
N VAL A 241 20.56 13.62 3.55
CA VAL A 241 21.97 13.57 3.97
C VAL A 241 22.77 12.58 3.13
N ARG A 242 22.16 11.43 2.82
CA ARG A 242 22.83 10.31 2.15
C ARG A 242 22.51 10.22 0.66
N TYR A 243 22.09 11.32 0.03
CA TYR A 243 21.54 11.34 -1.33
C TYR A 243 22.45 10.72 -2.39
N ARG A 244 23.78 10.89 -2.28
CA ARG A 244 24.76 10.34 -3.24
C ARG A 244 24.83 8.82 -3.12
N GLU A 245 25.06 8.32 -1.92
CA GLU A 245 25.09 6.88 -1.61
C GLU A 245 23.75 6.22 -1.98
N LEU A 246 22.63 6.86 -1.62
CA LEU A 246 21.29 6.41 -1.98
C LEU A 246 21.14 6.24 -3.49
N SER A 247 21.53 7.24 -4.27
CA SER A 247 21.42 7.20 -5.74
C SER A 247 22.22 6.04 -6.33
N GLU A 248 23.46 5.85 -5.89
CA GLU A 248 24.35 4.79 -6.35
C GLU A 248 23.85 3.39 -5.97
N ILE A 249 23.48 3.19 -4.70
CA ILE A 249 23.00 1.91 -4.16
C ILE A 249 21.66 1.54 -4.80
N TYR A 250 20.73 2.49 -4.88
CA TYR A 250 19.41 2.26 -5.48
C TYR A 250 19.56 1.83 -6.94
N ASN A 251 20.31 2.60 -7.74
CA ASN A 251 20.45 2.31 -9.17
C ASN A 251 21.18 0.97 -9.39
N SER A 252 22.23 0.69 -8.62
CA SER A 252 22.95 -0.58 -8.68
C SER A 252 22.05 -1.77 -8.33
N ALA A 253 21.19 -1.64 -7.31
CA ALA A 253 20.24 -2.68 -6.92
C ALA A 253 19.20 -2.94 -8.02
N VAL A 254 18.64 -1.88 -8.60
CA VAL A 254 17.67 -1.97 -9.71
C VAL A 254 18.31 -2.62 -10.94
N GLU A 255 19.54 -2.24 -11.31
CA GLU A 255 20.26 -2.81 -12.45
C GLU A 255 20.58 -4.29 -12.24
N ARG A 256 21.04 -4.68 -11.05
CA ARG A 256 21.26 -6.08 -10.67
C ARG A 256 19.99 -6.91 -10.77
N TYR A 257 18.86 -6.37 -10.32
CA TYR A 257 17.57 -7.02 -10.45
C TYR A 257 17.19 -7.21 -11.92
N ARG A 258 17.31 -6.16 -12.75
CA ARG A 258 17.01 -6.27 -14.19
C ARG A 258 17.89 -7.31 -14.89
N MET A 259 19.19 -7.36 -14.57
CA MET A 259 20.11 -8.37 -15.11
C MET A 259 19.70 -9.79 -14.71
N THR A 260 19.40 -10.00 -13.42
CA THR A 260 19.02 -11.31 -12.87
C THR A 260 17.72 -11.84 -13.47
N HIS A 261 16.73 -10.96 -13.67
CA HIS A 261 15.42 -11.30 -14.22
C HIS A 261 15.31 -11.08 -15.74
N GLN A 262 16.41 -10.77 -16.43
CA GLN A 262 16.47 -10.54 -17.88
C GLN A 262 15.49 -9.48 -18.39
N ILE A 263 15.26 -8.43 -17.59
CA ILE A 263 14.35 -7.33 -17.93
C ILE A 263 15.09 -6.30 -18.78
N ARG A 264 14.63 -6.10 -20.01
CA ARG A 264 15.23 -5.13 -20.96
C ARG A 264 14.67 -3.71 -20.83
N ASN A 265 13.47 -3.55 -20.26
CA ASN A 265 12.80 -2.26 -20.12
C ASN A 265 13.37 -1.48 -18.93
N ASN A 266 13.73 -0.21 -19.13
CA ASN A 266 14.25 0.68 -18.08
C ASN A 266 13.18 1.23 -17.13
N ARG A 267 11.89 0.99 -17.39
CA ARG A 267 10.78 1.35 -16.50
C ARG A 267 10.40 0.24 -15.52
N HIS A 268 10.75 -1.01 -15.82
CA HIS A 268 10.47 -2.15 -14.96
C HIS A 268 11.73 -2.59 -14.20
N PRO A 269 11.61 -3.00 -12.92
CA PRO A 269 10.41 -2.91 -12.10
C PRO A 269 10.07 -1.47 -11.67
N VAL A 270 11.09 -0.62 -11.58
CA VAL A 270 11.02 0.82 -11.32
C VAL A 270 12.11 1.50 -12.16
N PRO A 271 11.99 2.80 -12.48
CA PRO A 271 13.08 3.55 -13.13
C PRO A 271 14.26 3.79 -12.18
N ASN A 272 15.45 4.00 -12.76
CA ASN A 272 16.60 4.51 -12.03
C ASN A 272 16.35 5.96 -11.56
N LEU A 273 16.98 6.37 -10.46
CA LEU A 273 17.05 7.75 -9.99
C LEU A 273 17.96 8.56 -10.92
N GLU A 274 17.47 9.70 -11.39
CA GLU A 274 18.18 10.64 -12.26
C GLU A 274 19.16 11.52 -11.50
N ARG A 275 20.16 12.03 -12.22
CA ARG A 275 21.03 13.12 -11.79
C ARG A 275 20.97 14.25 -12.81
N ARG A 276 20.84 15.49 -12.35
CA ARG A 276 20.80 16.72 -13.17
C ARG A 276 21.84 17.69 -12.65
N GLU A 277 22.94 17.91 -13.37
CA GLU A 277 24.03 18.82 -12.95
C GLU A 277 24.48 18.59 -11.48
N ASP A 278 23.98 19.44 -10.58
CA ASP A 278 24.23 19.51 -9.13
C ASP A 278 23.07 18.99 -8.25
N ALA A 279 22.09 18.30 -8.84
CA ALA A 279 20.90 17.78 -8.17
C ALA A 279 20.69 16.27 -8.42
N TRP A 280 20.27 15.55 -7.38
CA TRP A 280 20.03 14.10 -7.41
C TRP A 280 18.57 13.80 -7.13
N GLU A 281 17.97 12.91 -7.92
CA GLU A 281 16.59 12.47 -7.70
C GLU A 281 16.50 11.66 -6.40
N LEU A 282 15.56 12.01 -5.55
CA LEU A 282 15.15 11.21 -4.40
C LEU A 282 13.92 10.37 -4.78
N PRO A 283 13.71 9.20 -4.14
CA PRO A 283 12.62 8.29 -4.49
C PRO A 283 11.27 8.73 -3.88
N PHE A 284 10.91 9.99 -4.12
CA PHE A 284 9.68 10.64 -3.72
C PHE A 284 8.95 11.24 -4.93
N TRP A 285 7.65 11.45 -4.74
CA TRP A 285 6.79 12.28 -5.56
C TRP A 285 6.46 13.56 -4.83
N PHE A 286 6.30 14.65 -5.58
CA PHE A 286 5.77 15.91 -5.09
C PHE A 286 4.70 16.46 -6.02
N TRP A 287 3.63 17.01 -5.46
CA TRP A 287 2.62 17.77 -6.21
C TRP A 287 1.91 18.76 -5.28
N LYS A 288 1.20 19.73 -5.84
CA LYS A 288 0.29 20.63 -5.12
C LYS A 288 -1.15 20.21 -5.41
N SER A 289 -2.05 20.48 -4.48
CA SER A 289 -3.47 20.16 -4.68
C SER A 289 -3.98 20.86 -5.94
N GLY A 290 -4.69 20.10 -6.79
CA GLY A 290 -5.14 20.52 -8.11
C GLY A 290 -4.17 20.25 -9.27
N ASP A 291 -2.92 19.87 -9.00
CA ASP A 291 -1.98 19.50 -10.06
C ASP A 291 -2.42 18.20 -10.76
N ALA A 292 -2.28 18.16 -12.08
CA ALA A 292 -2.65 17.00 -12.89
C ALA A 292 -1.61 15.86 -12.83
N ASN A 293 -0.36 16.16 -12.42
CA ASN A 293 0.74 15.21 -12.47
C ASN A 293 1.60 15.26 -11.20
N ARG A 294 2.12 14.09 -10.82
CA ARG A 294 3.14 13.96 -9.76
C ARG A 294 4.53 14.26 -10.35
N SER A 295 5.26 15.18 -9.71
CA SER A 295 6.62 15.56 -10.10
C SER A 295 7.68 14.78 -9.33
N LYS A 296 8.80 14.47 -9.98
CA LYS A 296 9.98 13.89 -9.34
C LYS A 296 10.61 14.90 -8.36
N VAL A 297 11.14 14.41 -7.26
CA VAL A 297 11.83 15.23 -6.26
C VAL A 297 13.33 15.12 -6.43
N PHE A 298 14.03 16.24 -6.41
CA PHE A 298 15.49 16.31 -6.43
C PHE A 298 16.01 16.97 -5.16
N VAL A 299 17.23 16.63 -4.76
CA VAL A 299 17.96 17.30 -3.69
C VAL A 299 19.26 17.86 -4.23
N ARG A 300 19.58 19.07 -3.77
CA ARG A 300 20.89 19.71 -3.97
C ARG A 300 21.40 20.21 -2.63
N GLU A 301 22.69 20.04 -2.39
CA GLU A 301 23.37 20.56 -1.19
C GLU A 301 24.11 21.86 -1.52
N SER A 302 23.94 22.89 -0.70
CA SER A 302 24.68 24.16 -0.79
C SER A 302 24.94 24.69 0.60
N ASP A 303 26.21 24.91 0.94
CA ASP A 303 26.64 25.48 2.25
C ASP A 303 26.06 24.72 3.46
N GLY A 304 26.00 23.39 3.38
CA GLY A 304 25.45 22.53 4.44
C GLY A 304 23.91 22.53 4.53
N VAL A 305 23.22 23.13 3.56
CA VAL A 305 21.76 23.15 3.47
C VAL A 305 21.28 22.28 2.31
N PHE A 306 20.35 21.38 2.57
CA PHE A 306 19.67 20.58 1.55
C PHE A 306 18.49 21.35 0.98
N VAL A 307 18.47 21.51 -0.33
CA VAL A 307 17.42 22.18 -1.10
C VAL A 307 16.63 21.12 -1.86
N LEU A 308 15.37 20.94 -1.50
CA LEU A 308 14.45 20.05 -2.21
C LEU A 308 13.81 20.79 -3.38
N LEU A 309 13.79 20.15 -4.53
CA LEU A 309 13.37 20.72 -5.81
C LEU A 309 12.33 19.81 -6.47
N SER A 310 11.36 20.41 -7.17
CA SER A 310 10.41 19.75 -8.05
C SER A 310 10.55 20.31 -9.47
N ALA A 311 9.70 19.87 -10.40
CA ALA A 311 9.62 20.49 -11.73
C ALA A 311 9.23 21.98 -11.67
N ASP A 312 8.45 22.38 -10.66
CA ASP A 312 7.92 23.74 -10.50
C ASP A 312 8.83 24.65 -9.67
N GLY A 313 10.03 24.19 -9.30
CA GLY A 313 11.03 24.94 -8.54
C GLY A 313 11.25 24.39 -7.13
N GLU A 314 11.74 25.26 -6.24
CA GLU A 314 12.09 24.92 -4.86
C GLU A 314 10.87 24.52 -4.03
N ILE A 315 10.95 23.36 -3.38
CA ILE A 315 9.96 22.84 -2.43
C ILE A 315 10.24 23.43 -1.05
N CYS A 316 11.45 23.21 -0.52
CA CYS A 316 11.90 23.71 0.78
C CYS A 316 13.42 23.61 0.95
N ARG A 317 13.93 24.21 2.03
CA ARG A 317 15.34 24.15 2.47
C ARG A 317 15.42 23.57 3.88
N LEU A 318 16.34 22.63 4.07
CA LEU A 318 16.54 21.87 5.31
C LEU A 318 18.01 21.97 5.72
N ALA A 319 18.29 22.70 6.80
CA ALA A 319 19.65 22.80 7.36
C ALA A 319 19.91 21.77 8.48
N SER A 320 18.86 21.23 9.09
CA SER A 320 18.94 20.28 10.19
C SER A 320 17.74 19.35 10.20
N ILE A 321 17.84 18.29 11.01
CA ILE A 321 16.72 17.38 11.28
C ILE A 321 15.54 18.11 11.94
N ASP A 322 15.79 19.04 12.86
CA ASP A 322 14.74 19.79 13.55
C ASP A 322 13.94 20.64 12.55
N GLU A 323 14.64 21.28 11.59
CA GLU A 323 13.95 22.00 10.52
C GLU A 323 13.14 21.07 9.61
N ALA A 324 13.61 19.84 9.38
CA ALA A 324 12.85 18.87 8.59
C ALA A 324 11.57 18.43 9.32
N ILE A 325 11.67 18.13 10.61
CA ILE A 325 10.52 17.78 11.47
C ILE A 325 9.50 18.92 11.51
N GLU A 326 9.93 20.17 11.55
CA GLU A 326 9.04 21.33 11.56
C GLU A 326 8.39 21.60 10.17
N LYS A 327 9.20 21.60 9.11
CA LYS A 327 8.78 22.09 7.78
C LYS A 327 8.09 21.04 6.92
N LEU A 328 8.53 19.78 6.96
CA LEU A 328 8.02 18.74 6.05
C LEU A 328 6.53 18.40 6.29
N PRO A 329 6.05 18.26 7.54
CA PRO A 329 4.62 18.03 7.81
C PRO A 329 3.71 19.17 7.35
N SER A 330 4.25 20.39 7.28
CA SER A 330 3.51 21.63 7.01
C SER A 330 3.73 22.18 5.59
N LEU A 331 4.29 21.38 4.68
CA LEU A 331 4.53 21.77 3.29
C LEU A 331 3.25 22.24 2.58
N LYS A 332 3.40 23.26 1.74
CA LYS A 332 2.36 23.70 0.79
C LYS A 332 2.34 22.81 -0.45
N GLY A 333 2.16 21.51 -0.23
CA GLY A 333 2.18 20.44 -1.23
C GLY A 333 2.31 19.06 -0.58
N GLN A 334 2.19 18.01 -1.37
CA GLN A 334 2.23 16.63 -0.92
C GLN A 334 3.58 16.00 -1.30
N LEU A 335 4.41 15.70 -0.30
CA LEU A 335 5.60 14.87 -0.48
C LEU A 335 5.23 13.42 -0.14
N ARG A 336 5.40 12.48 -1.08
CA ARG A 336 5.03 11.07 -0.89
C ARG A 336 6.09 10.11 -1.37
N THR A 337 6.18 8.95 -0.75
CA THR A 337 7.11 7.88 -1.13
C THR A 337 6.76 7.26 -2.48
N ARG A 338 7.77 6.73 -3.15
CA ARG A 338 7.59 5.69 -4.18
C ARG A 338 7.50 4.31 -3.54
N ALA A 339 7.03 3.32 -4.30
CA ALA A 339 6.74 1.96 -3.82
C ALA A 339 7.87 1.32 -2.98
N LEU A 340 9.13 1.40 -3.45
CA LEU A 340 10.28 0.85 -2.71
C LEU A 340 10.50 1.61 -1.40
N THR A 341 10.46 2.95 -1.44
CA THR A 341 10.63 3.82 -0.26
C THR A 341 9.52 3.62 0.78
N THR A 342 8.28 3.40 0.33
CA THR A 342 7.15 3.06 1.22
C THR A 342 7.48 1.81 2.02
N THR A 343 7.92 0.76 1.32
CA THR A 343 8.22 -0.54 1.94
C THR A 343 9.47 -0.46 2.82
N LEU A 344 10.48 0.29 2.38
CA LEU A 344 11.70 0.57 3.14
C LEU A 344 11.38 1.23 4.49
N PHE A 345 10.62 2.32 4.47
CA PHE A 345 10.22 3.04 5.69
C PHE A 345 9.36 2.14 6.59
N ALA A 346 8.41 1.39 6.04
CA ALA A 346 7.56 0.52 6.84
C ALA A 346 8.34 -0.61 7.53
N ARG A 347 9.21 -1.31 6.80
CA ARG A 347 9.99 -2.44 7.31
C ARG A 347 11.02 -2.03 8.35
N LEU A 348 11.68 -0.88 8.16
CA LEU A 348 12.67 -0.38 9.12
C LEU A 348 12.05 0.39 10.27
N GLY A 349 10.99 1.16 10.02
CA GLY A 349 10.41 2.09 10.99
C GLY A 349 9.48 1.43 12.00
N PHE A 350 8.59 0.51 11.60
CA PHE A 350 7.55 0.06 12.53
C PHE A 350 7.07 -1.38 12.36
N ALA A 351 7.23 -2.00 11.19
CA ALA A 351 6.81 -3.40 11.00
C ALA A 351 7.82 -4.36 11.64
N ASP A 352 7.35 -5.28 12.47
CA ASP A 352 8.13 -6.45 12.88
C ASP A 352 7.97 -7.59 11.87
N LEU A 353 6.80 -7.68 11.22
CA LEU A 353 6.62 -8.48 10.02
C LEU A 353 5.78 -7.72 9.01
N PHE A 354 6.37 -7.43 7.85
CA PHE A 354 5.64 -6.88 6.71
C PHE A 354 5.10 -8.02 5.84
N VAL A 355 3.83 -7.94 5.45
CA VAL A 355 3.11 -8.92 4.63
C VAL A 355 2.82 -8.32 3.26
N HIS A 356 3.51 -8.83 2.24
CA HIS A 356 3.38 -8.41 0.86
C HIS A 356 2.59 -9.42 0.02
N GLY A 357 1.97 -8.94 -1.06
CA GLY A 357 1.45 -9.81 -2.11
C GLY A 357 2.57 -10.23 -3.07
N ILE A 358 2.29 -11.17 -3.98
CA ILE A 358 3.30 -11.62 -4.98
C ILE A 358 3.89 -10.45 -5.79
N GLY A 359 3.07 -9.45 -6.14
CA GLY A 359 3.52 -8.27 -6.89
C GLY A 359 4.58 -7.47 -6.13
N GLY A 360 4.31 -7.10 -4.88
CA GLY A 360 5.22 -6.34 -4.03
C GLY A 360 6.48 -7.14 -3.65
N ALA A 361 6.31 -8.42 -3.30
CA ALA A 361 7.40 -9.30 -2.89
C ALA A 361 8.50 -9.46 -3.95
N LYS A 362 8.16 -9.37 -5.24
CA LYS A 362 9.17 -9.39 -6.31
C LYS A 362 10.16 -8.24 -6.20
N TYR A 363 9.72 -7.08 -5.71
CA TYR A 363 10.53 -5.87 -5.66
C TYR A 363 11.21 -5.68 -4.30
N ASP A 364 10.81 -6.46 -3.29
CA ASP A 364 11.49 -6.47 -2.01
C ASP A 364 12.95 -6.92 -2.10
N GLU A 365 13.35 -7.67 -3.12
CA GLU A 365 14.77 -7.98 -3.36
C GLU A 365 15.61 -6.70 -3.57
N ILE A 366 15.02 -5.67 -4.20
CA ILE A 366 15.67 -4.37 -4.38
C ILE A 366 15.68 -3.61 -3.06
N THR A 367 14.55 -3.61 -2.34
CA THR A 367 14.45 -2.99 -1.01
C THR A 367 15.44 -3.63 -0.03
N ASP A 368 15.62 -4.94 -0.04
CA ASP A 368 16.58 -5.69 0.76
C ASP A 368 18.01 -5.24 0.47
N ALA A 369 18.36 -5.14 -0.82
CA ALA A 369 19.68 -4.66 -1.23
C ALA A 369 19.94 -3.20 -0.77
N ILE A 370 18.91 -2.36 -0.74
CA ILE A 370 18.99 -0.99 -0.22
C ILE A 370 19.15 -0.99 1.30
N ILE A 371 18.36 -1.81 2.03
CA ILE A 371 18.45 -1.91 3.49
C ILE A 371 19.86 -2.34 3.92
N ASP A 372 20.38 -3.39 3.29
CA ASP A 372 21.72 -3.94 3.57
C ASP A 372 22.83 -2.93 3.28
N GLN A 373 22.87 -2.37 2.07
CA GLN A 373 24.00 -1.53 1.65
C GLN A 373 23.91 -0.10 2.16
N LEU A 374 22.71 0.48 2.24
CA LEU A 374 22.55 1.86 2.73
C LEU A 374 22.59 1.85 4.26
N PHE A 375 21.75 1.07 4.93
CA PHE A 375 21.64 1.16 6.40
C PHE A 375 22.58 0.22 7.14
N GLY A 376 23.27 -0.69 6.46
CA GLY A 376 24.16 -1.66 7.13
C GLY A 376 23.41 -2.70 7.96
N ILE A 377 22.10 -2.86 7.71
CA ILE A 377 21.23 -3.75 8.49
C ILE A 377 20.92 -4.97 7.64
N ARG A 378 21.04 -6.17 8.22
CA ARG A 378 20.49 -7.37 7.56
C ARG A 378 18.98 -7.18 7.33
N PRO A 379 18.46 -7.29 6.09
CA PRO A 379 17.06 -6.99 5.80
C PRO A 379 16.08 -7.80 6.66
N PRO A 380 15.08 -7.17 7.30
CA PRO A 380 14.06 -7.87 8.06
C PRO A 380 13.24 -8.80 7.18
N VAL A 381 13.01 -10.04 7.60
CA VAL A 381 12.25 -11.00 6.78
C VAL A 381 10.81 -10.51 6.59
N TYR A 382 10.30 -10.58 5.36
CA TYR A 382 8.90 -10.29 5.04
C TYR A 382 8.16 -11.58 4.68
N LEU A 383 6.83 -11.55 4.75
CA LEU A 383 5.95 -12.64 4.35
C LEU A 383 5.28 -12.32 3.02
N THR A 384 5.43 -13.18 2.02
CA THR A 384 4.61 -13.14 0.80
C THR A 384 3.35 -13.97 1.00
N LEU A 385 2.18 -13.35 0.91
CA LEU A 385 0.89 -14.00 1.11
C LEU A 385 -0.10 -13.66 -0.01
N THR A 386 -0.77 -14.67 -0.54
CA THR A 386 -1.94 -14.50 -1.41
C THR A 386 -2.86 -15.71 -1.29
N ALA A 387 -4.09 -15.56 -1.78
CA ALA A 387 -5.13 -16.58 -1.77
C ALA A 387 -5.96 -16.52 -3.05
N THR A 388 -6.52 -17.66 -3.41
CA THR A 388 -7.43 -17.78 -4.55
C THR A 388 -8.78 -18.25 -4.06
N TRP A 389 -9.83 -17.50 -4.38
CA TRP A 389 -11.22 -17.87 -4.13
C TRP A 389 -12.02 -17.61 -5.40
N HIS A 390 -12.72 -18.63 -5.88
CA HIS A 390 -13.61 -18.51 -7.02
C HIS A 390 -14.99 -18.06 -6.56
N LEU A 391 -15.67 -17.28 -7.39
CA LEU A 391 -17.08 -16.97 -7.18
C LEU A 391 -17.90 -18.27 -7.24
N PRO A 392 -18.97 -18.40 -6.42
CA PRO A 392 -19.79 -19.61 -6.35
C PRO A 392 -20.79 -19.70 -7.52
N LEU A 393 -20.32 -19.51 -8.75
CA LEU A 393 -21.12 -19.48 -9.98
C LEU A 393 -21.28 -20.87 -10.63
N GLY A 394 -21.20 -21.95 -9.85
CA GLY A 394 -21.25 -23.34 -10.33
C GLY A 394 -19.88 -24.04 -10.42
N ALA A 395 -19.89 -25.34 -10.73
CA ALA A 395 -18.70 -26.17 -10.77
C ALA A 395 -17.84 -25.83 -12.00
N ALA A 396 -16.80 -25.02 -11.81
CA ALA A 396 -15.76 -24.86 -12.80
C ALA A 396 -14.93 -26.17 -12.87
N GLU A 397 -15.22 -27.04 -13.85
CA GLU A 397 -14.17 -27.89 -14.39
C GLU A 397 -13.04 -26.98 -14.88
N SER A 398 -11.79 -27.30 -14.55
CA SER A 398 -10.63 -26.44 -14.81
C SER A 398 -10.67 -25.83 -16.24
N PRO A 399 -10.80 -24.50 -16.40
CA PRO A 399 -11.02 -23.90 -17.72
C PRO A 399 -9.79 -23.94 -18.64
N GLY A 400 -8.63 -24.37 -18.14
CA GLY A 400 -7.34 -24.19 -18.80
C GLY A 400 -7.22 -24.90 -20.16
N SER A 401 -7.85 -26.06 -20.33
CA SER A 401 -7.91 -26.74 -21.63
C SER A 401 -9.04 -26.20 -22.51
N SER A 402 -10.18 -25.85 -21.90
CA SER A 402 -11.42 -25.52 -22.61
C SER A 402 -11.39 -24.12 -23.21
N VAL A 403 -10.90 -23.11 -22.49
CA VAL A 403 -10.84 -21.72 -22.97
C VAL A 403 -9.84 -21.59 -24.12
N HIS A 404 -8.65 -22.18 -24.00
CA HIS A 404 -7.67 -22.14 -25.08
C HIS A 404 -8.17 -22.86 -26.33
N SER A 405 -8.89 -23.98 -26.16
CA SER A 405 -9.52 -24.69 -27.29
C SER A 405 -10.67 -23.88 -27.92
N LEU A 406 -11.43 -23.12 -27.14
CA LEU A 406 -12.51 -22.26 -27.64
C LEU A 406 -11.97 -21.03 -28.37
N GLU A 407 -10.92 -20.39 -27.85
CA GLU A 407 -10.21 -19.29 -28.53
C GLU A 407 -9.58 -19.76 -29.85
N GLN A 408 -9.05 -20.98 -29.88
CA GLN A 408 -8.48 -21.58 -31.08
C GLN A 408 -9.56 -21.92 -32.11
N ASN A 409 -10.68 -22.51 -31.69
CA ASN A 409 -11.83 -22.77 -32.56
C ASN A 409 -12.47 -21.49 -33.12
N LEU A 410 -12.48 -20.39 -32.36
CA LEU A 410 -12.95 -19.09 -32.83
C LEU A 410 -12.05 -18.52 -33.93
N ARG A 411 -10.73 -18.69 -33.82
CA ARG A 411 -9.77 -18.28 -34.86
C ARG A 411 -9.83 -19.13 -36.12
N ASP A 412 -10.24 -20.39 -36.00
CA ASP A 412 -10.39 -21.30 -37.15
C ASP A 412 -11.73 -21.10 -37.90
N LEU A 413 -12.65 -20.29 -37.36
CA LEU A 413 -13.94 -19.93 -37.97
C LEU A 413 -13.96 -18.55 -38.64
N GLU A 414 -12.93 -17.73 -38.43
CA GLU A 414 -12.63 -16.49 -39.18
C GLU A 414 -11.74 -16.79 -40.40
#